data_AF-A0A9Q3FUE4-F1
#
_entry.id   AF-A0A9Q3FUE4-F1
#
_cell.length_a   1.000
_cell.length_b   1.000
_cell.length_c   1.000
_cell.angle_alpha   90.00
_cell.angle_beta   90.00
_cell.angle_gamma   90.00
#
_symmetry.space_group_name_H-M   'P 1'
#
loop_
_entity.id
_entity.type
_entity.pdbx_description
1 polymer ?
#
loop_
_entity_poly.entity_id
_entity_poly.type
_entity_poly.pdbx_seq_one_letter_code
_entity_poly.pdbx_strand_id
1 'polypeptide(L)'
;MKEELIEILLQYREAFASDNETLGDIKGHEVEIMLNVERPYPPLSRRPAYPASPKAREALESHINELINLGVLRKVGHNEEVEVTTAVIITLHNDKSRMVGDFRAFNTYTIPDRYPIPIIHETLTQLL
;
A
#
# COMPACT_ATOMS: atom_id res chain seq x y z
N MET A 1 35.79 14.26 -1.82
CA MET A 1 34.66 13.74 -2.64
C MET A 1 34.05 12.46 -2.10
N LYS A 2 34.79 11.33 -2.00
CA LYS A 2 34.19 10.07 -1.50
C LYS A 2 33.94 10.12 0.01
N GLU A 3 34.87 10.66 0.79
CA GLU A 3 34.66 10.83 2.24
C GLU A 3 33.50 11.80 2.54
N GLU A 4 33.49 12.96 1.90
CA GLU A 4 32.42 13.98 2.05
C GLU A 4 31.04 13.43 1.72
N LEU A 5 30.91 12.58 0.69
CA LEU A 5 29.64 11.94 0.35
C LEU A 5 29.19 10.97 1.44
N ILE A 6 30.11 10.17 1.98
CA ILE A 6 29.80 9.24 3.08
C ILE A 6 29.37 10.02 4.32
N GLU A 7 30.02 11.13 4.63
CA GLU A 7 29.64 12.00 5.74
C GLU A 7 28.20 12.52 5.58
N ILE A 8 27.82 12.98 4.39
CA ILE A 8 26.44 13.43 4.11
C ILE A 8 25.43 12.29 4.25
N LEU A 9 25.71 11.12 3.69
CA LEU A 9 24.81 9.96 3.77
C LEU A 9 24.62 9.50 5.21
N LEU A 10 25.68 9.54 6.04
CA LEU A 10 25.60 9.20 7.45
C LEU A 10 24.87 10.28 8.25
N GLN A 11 25.12 11.56 7.96
CA GLN A 11 24.45 12.68 8.61
C GLN A 11 22.93 12.65 8.39
N TYR A 12 22.49 12.30 7.18
CA TYR A 12 21.07 12.24 6.80
C TYR A 12 20.56 10.81 6.61
N ARG A 13 21.12 9.83 7.34
CA ARG A 13 20.83 8.40 7.13
C ARG A 13 19.33 8.07 7.13
N GLU A 14 18.53 8.78 7.94
CA GLU A 14 17.09 8.56 8.10
C GLU A 14 16.27 9.06 6.91
N ALA A 15 16.86 9.89 6.04
CA ALA A 15 16.24 10.31 4.78
C ALA A 15 16.37 9.26 3.67
N PHE A 16 17.15 8.19 3.89
CA PHE A 16 17.40 7.14 2.91
C PHE A 16 16.84 5.81 3.38
N ALA A 17 16.20 5.08 2.47
CA ALA A 17 15.81 3.70 2.71
C ALA A 17 17.05 2.81 2.82
N SER A 18 17.05 1.91 3.81
CA SER A 18 18.09 0.89 3.98
C SER A 18 17.50 -0.51 3.79
N ASP A 19 18.34 -1.54 3.72
CA ASP A 19 17.88 -2.93 3.56
C ASP A 19 16.96 -3.39 4.71
N ASN A 20 17.15 -2.84 5.92
CA ASN A 20 16.37 -3.19 7.11
C ASN A 20 15.22 -2.21 7.39
N GLU A 21 15.30 -0.98 6.86
CA GLU A 21 14.30 0.08 7.03
C GLU A 21 13.96 0.63 5.65
N THR A 22 13.25 -0.21 4.88
CA THR A 22 12.89 0.09 3.49
C THR A 22 11.71 1.06 3.38
N LEU A 23 10.90 1.17 4.43
CA LEU A 23 9.67 1.95 4.47
C LEU A 23 9.74 3.01 5.56
N GLY A 24 9.31 4.23 5.20
CA GLY A 24 9.05 5.28 6.17
C GLY A 24 7.75 5.03 6.92
N ASP A 25 7.67 5.52 8.16
CA ASP A 25 6.54 5.36 9.05
C ASP A 25 6.20 6.70 9.70
N ILE A 26 5.05 7.28 9.32
CA ILE A 26 4.60 8.55 9.86
C ILE A 26 3.85 8.33 11.18
N LYS A 27 4.40 8.87 12.27
CA LYS A 27 3.79 8.74 13.61
C LYS A 27 2.80 9.87 13.88
N GLY A 28 1.65 9.52 14.45
CA GLY A 28 0.63 10.48 14.89
C GLY A 28 -0.35 10.93 13.80
N HIS A 29 -0.27 10.35 12.59
CA HIS A 29 -1.17 10.66 11.49
C HIS A 29 -1.80 9.36 10.96
N GLU A 30 -3.13 9.28 11.04
CA GLU A 30 -3.91 8.19 10.45
C GLU A 30 -4.68 8.69 9.24
N VAL A 31 -4.92 7.79 8.28
CA VAL A 31 -5.73 8.09 7.09
C VAL A 31 -7.17 7.64 7.35
N GLU A 32 -8.09 8.59 7.40
CA GLU A 32 -9.51 8.30 7.44
C GLU A 32 -10.04 8.06 6.02
N ILE A 33 -10.68 6.92 5.78
CA ILE A 33 -11.33 6.61 4.51
C ILE A 33 -12.84 6.81 4.68
N MET A 34 -13.34 7.94 4.19
CA MET A 34 -14.78 8.23 4.22
C MET A 34 -15.53 7.42 3.17
N LEU A 35 -16.66 6.83 3.59
CA LEU A 35 -17.54 6.05 2.71
C LEU A 35 -18.83 6.81 2.42
N ASN A 36 -19.42 6.57 1.24
CA ASN A 36 -20.72 7.11 0.82
C ASN A 36 -21.89 6.17 1.17
N VAL A 37 -21.61 5.13 1.96
CA VAL A 37 -22.57 4.11 2.43
C VAL A 37 -22.38 3.90 3.93
N GLU A 38 -23.47 3.54 4.61
CA GLU A 38 -23.47 3.23 6.03
C GLU A 38 -23.68 1.73 6.29
N ARG A 39 -23.53 1.31 7.55
CA ARG A 39 -23.80 -0.06 7.95
C ARG A 39 -25.32 -0.36 7.91
N PRO A 40 -25.73 -1.57 7.52
CA PRO A 40 -24.89 -2.66 7.03
C PRO A 40 -24.35 -2.38 5.62
N TYR A 41 -23.05 -2.63 5.41
CA TYR A 41 -22.42 -2.35 4.13
C TYR A 41 -22.96 -3.24 2.99
N PRO A 42 -22.95 -2.75 1.74
CA PRO A 42 -23.38 -3.54 0.59
C PRO A 42 -22.61 -4.87 0.46
N PRO A 43 -23.25 -5.95 -0.02
CA PRO A 43 -22.57 -7.24 -0.21
C PRO A 43 -21.30 -7.17 -1.06
N LEU A 44 -21.25 -6.24 -2.02
CA LEU A 44 -20.09 -6.02 -2.90
C LEU A 44 -18.84 -5.51 -2.16
N SER A 45 -18.99 -4.97 -0.94
CA SER A 45 -17.87 -4.58 -0.08
C SER A 45 -17.10 -5.78 0.48
N ARG A 46 -17.68 -7.00 0.40
CA ARG A 46 -17.03 -8.26 0.82
C ARG A 46 -16.66 -9.08 -0.42
N ARG A 47 -15.45 -8.87 -0.93
CA ARG A 47 -14.93 -9.64 -2.06
C ARG A 47 -14.25 -10.93 -1.57
N PRO A 48 -14.61 -12.10 -2.11
CA PRO A 48 -13.87 -13.34 -1.83
C PRO A 48 -12.49 -13.30 -2.50
N ALA A 49 -11.55 -14.07 -1.98
CA ALA A 49 -10.27 -14.29 -2.67
C ALA A 49 -10.50 -14.91 -4.06
N TYR A 50 -9.71 -14.48 -5.03
CA TYR A 50 -9.73 -15.11 -6.35
C TYR A 50 -9.06 -16.49 -6.30
N PRO A 51 -9.52 -17.46 -7.11
CA PRO A 51 -8.78 -18.71 -7.30
C PRO A 51 -7.36 -18.43 -7.78
N ALA A 52 -6.39 -19.09 -7.17
CA ALA A 52 -4.97 -18.94 -7.50
C ALA A 52 -4.36 -20.31 -7.83
N SER A 53 -3.47 -20.34 -8.83
CA SER A 53 -2.65 -21.53 -9.11
C SER A 53 -1.69 -21.81 -7.95
N PRO A 54 -1.14 -23.03 -7.82
CA PRO A 54 -0.16 -23.34 -6.78
C PRO A 54 1.01 -22.35 -6.73
N LYS A 55 1.59 -22.05 -7.91
CA LYS A 55 2.67 -21.06 -8.06
C LYS A 55 2.25 -19.65 -7.62
N ALA A 56 1.03 -19.23 -7.95
CA ALA A 56 0.52 -17.94 -7.52
C ALA A 56 0.28 -17.89 -6.01
N ARG A 57 -0.17 -19.00 -5.40
CA ARG A 57 -0.37 -19.12 -3.96
C ARG A 57 0.95 -19.00 -3.19
N GLU A 58 1.99 -19.69 -3.65
CA GLU A 58 3.35 -19.59 -3.07
C GLU A 58 3.89 -18.14 -3.16
N ALA A 59 3.71 -17.48 -4.31
CA ALA A 59 4.11 -16.09 -4.47
C ALA A 59 3.32 -15.17 -3.53
N LEU A 60 2.00 -15.36 -3.39
CA LEU A 60 1.17 -14.60 -2.44
C LEU A 60 1.67 -14.78 -1.00
N GLU A 61 1.93 -16.02 -0.57
CA GLU A 61 2.43 -16.31 0.77
C GLU A 61 3.77 -15.62 1.03
N SER A 62 4.68 -15.61 0.06
CA SER A 62 5.96 -14.90 0.17
C SER A 62 5.75 -13.39 0.38
N HIS A 63 4.95 -12.74 -0.47
CA HIS A 63 4.66 -11.30 -0.37
C HIS A 63 3.94 -10.93 0.92
N ILE A 64 2.97 -11.75 1.36
CA ILE A 64 2.25 -11.52 2.62
C ILE A 64 3.20 -11.60 3.81
N ASN A 65 4.08 -12.61 3.85
CA ASN A 65 5.04 -12.75 4.94
C ASN A 65 6.05 -11.60 4.98
N GLU A 66 6.53 -11.14 3.82
CA GLU A 66 7.40 -9.96 3.71
C GLU A 66 6.70 -8.72 4.29
N LEU A 67 5.46 -8.45 3.89
CA LEU A 67 4.71 -7.29 4.39
C LEU A 67 4.34 -7.39 5.87
N ILE A 68 4.15 -8.60 6.41
CA ILE A 68 4.00 -8.81 7.86
C ILE A 68 5.31 -8.47 8.58
N ASN A 69 6.45 -8.94 8.07
CA ASN A 69 7.76 -8.65 8.66
C ASN A 69 8.11 -7.15 8.62
N LEU A 70 7.68 -6.46 7.56
CA LEU A 70 7.81 -5.00 7.44
C LEU A 70 6.79 -4.21 8.29
N GLY A 71 5.87 -4.89 8.98
CA GLY A 71 4.84 -4.24 9.80
C GLY A 71 3.71 -3.57 9.00
N VAL A 72 3.65 -3.78 7.68
CA VAL A 72 2.62 -3.22 6.80
C VAL A 72 1.30 -3.98 6.91
N LEU A 73 1.38 -5.31 7.06
CA LEU A 73 0.21 -6.18 7.24
C LEU A 73 0.20 -6.80 8.63
N ARG A 74 -1.02 -7.06 9.13
CA ARG A 74 -1.24 -7.86 10.34
C ARG A 74 -2.33 -8.89 10.13
N LYS A 75 -2.28 -9.96 10.91
CA LYS A 75 -3.41 -10.89 11.02
C LYS A 75 -4.55 -10.20 11.77
N VAL A 76 -5.77 -10.39 11.28
CA VAL A 76 -6.98 -9.98 11.99
C VAL A 76 -7.28 -11.02 13.07
N GLY A 77 -7.52 -10.55 14.30
CA GLY A 77 -7.83 -11.41 15.44
C GLY A 77 -9.23 -12.04 15.34
N HIS A 78 -9.42 -13.16 16.03
CA HIS A 78 -10.70 -13.89 16.05
C HIS A 78 -11.90 -13.05 16.55
N ASN A 79 -11.63 -12.01 17.35
CA ASN A 79 -12.65 -11.14 17.93
C ASN A 79 -12.89 -9.85 17.10
N GLU A 80 -12.20 -9.68 15.98
CA GLU A 80 -12.35 -8.51 15.12
C GLU A 80 -13.31 -8.83 13.97
N GLU A 81 -14.35 -8.00 13.82
CA GLU A 81 -15.29 -8.14 12.71
C GLU A 81 -14.69 -7.52 11.43
N VAL A 82 -14.64 -8.30 10.35
CA VAL A 82 -14.21 -7.84 9.03
C VAL A 82 -15.42 -7.64 8.14
N GLU A 83 -15.79 -6.40 7.89
CA GLU A 83 -16.96 -6.09 7.06
C GLU A 83 -16.62 -5.72 5.62
N VAL A 84 -15.37 -5.37 5.37
CA VAL A 84 -14.86 -4.97 4.05
C VAL A 84 -13.67 -5.83 3.71
N THR A 85 -13.67 -6.44 2.53
CA THR A 85 -12.55 -7.23 2.01
C THR A 85 -12.31 -6.94 0.55
N THR A 86 -11.05 -6.85 0.17
CA THR A 86 -10.61 -6.72 -1.22
C THR A 86 -9.80 -7.94 -1.62
N ALA A 87 -10.08 -8.47 -2.81
CA ALA A 87 -9.33 -9.59 -3.33
C ALA A 87 -7.94 -9.15 -3.79
N VAL A 88 -6.98 -10.06 -3.75
CA VAL A 88 -5.60 -9.82 -4.18
C VAL A 88 -5.24 -10.81 -5.28
N ILE A 89 -4.46 -10.36 -6.25
CA ILE A 89 -3.96 -11.18 -7.36
C ILE A 89 -2.44 -11.09 -7.47
N ILE A 90 -1.83 -12.08 -8.12
CA ILE A 90 -0.44 -12.02 -8.56
C ILE A 90 -0.39 -11.61 -10.03
N THR A 91 0.43 -10.62 -10.32
CA THR A 91 0.83 -10.28 -11.68
C THR A 91 2.32 -10.59 -11.85
N LEU A 92 2.71 -11.03 -13.05
CA LEU A 92 4.11 -11.33 -13.38
C LEU A 92 4.63 -10.28 -14.34
N HIS A 93 5.79 -9.72 -14.05
CA HIS A 93 6.47 -8.76 -14.91
C HIS A 93 7.99 -8.94 -14.80
N ASN A 94 8.68 -9.17 -15.92
CA ASN A 94 10.11 -9.43 -15.99
C ASN A 94 10.57 -10.51 -14.99
N ASP A 95 9.90 -11.66 -15.00
CA ASP A 95 10.13 -12.80 -14.10
C ASP A 95 9.96 -12.52 -12.59
N LYS A 96 9.46 -11.33 -12.23
CA LYS A 96 9.13 -10.97 -10.84
C LYS A 96 7.62 -11.00 -10.64
N SER A 97 7.19 -11.57 -9.52
CA SER A 97 5.80 -11.53 -9.08
C SER A 97 5.52 -10.24 -8.32
N ARG A 98 4.30 -9.71 -8.49
CA ARG A 98 3.80 -8.55 -7.76
C ARG A 98 2.42 -8.86 -7.21
N MET A 99 2.24 -8.59 -5.93
CA MET A 99 0.94 -8.67 -5.27
C MET A 99 0.14 -7.39 -5.55
N VAL A 100 -1.08 -7.52 -6.05
CA VAL A 100 -1.93 -6.38 -6.46
C VAL A 100 -3.33 -6.54 -5.86
N GLY A 101 -3.78 -5.55 -5.09
CA GLY A 101 -5.14 -5.50 -4.55
C GLY A 101 -6.16 -4.98 -5.58
N ASP A 102 -7.31 -5.64 -5.67
CA ASP A 102 -8.45 -5.22 -6.48
C ASP A 102 -9.42 -4.36 -5.65
N PHE A 103 -9.16 -3.05 -5.63
CA PHE A 103 -9.96 -2.06 -4.90
C PHE A 103 -11.13 -1.49 -5.71
N ARG A 104 -11.39 -1.96 -6.94
CA ARG A 104 -12.37 -1.31 -7.84
C ARG A 104 -13.77 -1.22 -7.23
N ALA A 105 -14.24 -2.31 -6.62
CA ALA A 105 -15.55 -2.32 -5.97
C ALA A 105 -15.56 -1.42 -4.71
N PHE A 106 -14.51 -1.50 -3.89
CA PHE A 106 -14.36 -0.66 -2.70
C PHE A 106 -14.38 0.83 -3.06
N ASN A 107 -13.66 1.21 -4.13
CA ASN A 107 -13.59 2.60 -4.61
C ASN A 107 -14.93 3.17 -5.09
N THR A 108 -15.93 2.34 -5.41
CA THR A 108 -17.29 2.86 -5.70
C THR A 108 -18.00 3.39 -4.46
N TYR A 109 -17.51 2.99 -3.28
CA TYR A 109 -18.07 3.35 -1.99
C TYR A 109 -17.25 4.39 -1.24
N THR A 110 -16.08 4.80 -1.75
CA THR A 110 -15.26 5.84 -1.13
C THR A 110 -15.67 7.23 -1.60
N ILE A 111 -15.57 8.21 -0.71
CA ILE A 111 -15.71 9.62 -1.06
C ILE A 111 -14.34 10.12 -1.52
N PRO A 112 -14.18 10.61 -2.77
CA PRO A 112 -12.90 11.10 -3.25
C PRO A 112 -12.47 12.35 -2.49
N ASP A 113 -11.24 12.34 -2.00
CA ASP A 113 -10.62 13.53 -1.45
C ASP A 113 -10.23 14.50 -2.57
N ARG A 114 -10.52 15.80 -2.40
CA ARG A 114 -10.32 16.83 -3.42
C ARG A 114 -9.07 17.66 -3.14
N TYR A 115 -7.92 16.99 -3.10
CA TYR A 115 -6.62 17.65 -3.16
C TYR A 115 -5.94 17.29 -4.49
N PRO A 116 -6.17 18.08 -5.55
CA PRO A 116 -5.55 17.80 -6.83
C PRO A 116 -4.03 17.91 -6.71
N ILE A 117 -3.32 16.87 -7.11
CA ILE A 117 -1.88 16.93 -7.29
C ILE A 117 -1.61 17.94 -8.41
N PRO A 118 -0.78 18.97 -8.18
CA PRO A 118 -0.58 20.02 -9.16
C PRO A 118 0.06 19.44 -10.43
N ILE A 119 -0.35 19.94 -11.59
CA ILE A 119 0.18 19.49 -12.88
C ILE A 119 1.63 19.93 -12.98
N ILE A 120 2.54 18.98 -13.23
CA ILE A 120 3.99 19.23 -13.26
C ILE A 120 4.35 20.47 -14.10
N HIS A 121 3.74 20.61 -15.29
CA HIS A 121 4.00 21.74 -16.17
C HIS A 121 3.56 23.10 -15.58
N GLU A 122 2.40 23.14 -14.93
CA GLU A 122 1.89 24.35 -14.27
C GLU A 122 2.78 24.74 -13.09
N THR A 123 3.18 23.76 -12.27
CA THR A 123 4.11 23.97 -11.14
C THR A 123 5.45 24.52 -11.60
N LEU A 124 6.03 23.97 -12.67
CA LEU A 124 7.31 24.42 -13.22
C LEU A 124 7.25 25.85 -13.77
N THR A 125 6.12 26.24 -14.36
CA THR A 125 5.93 27.59 -14.91
C THR A 125 5.88 28.66 -13.80
N GLN A 126 5.41 28.32 -12.59
CA GLN A 126 5.36 29.23 -11.45
C GLN A 126 6.72 29.48 -10.78
N LEU A 127 7.75 28.70 -11.13
CA LEU A 127 9.11 28.81 -10.59
C LEU A 127 10.04 29.67 -11.45
N LEU A 128 9.60 30.06 -12.65
CA LEU A 128 10.34 30.90 -13.61
C LEU A 128 9.85 32.34 -13.58
#